data_AF-A0A1V9Z2W5-F1
#
_entry.id   AF-A0A1V9Z2W5-F1
#
_cell.length_a   1.000
_cell.length_b   1.000
_cell.length_c   1.000
_cell.angle_alpha   90.00
_cell.angle_beta   90.00
_cell.angle_gamma   90.00
#
_symmetry.space_group_name_H-M   'P 1'
#
loop_
_entity.id
_entity.type
_entity.pdbx_description
1 polymer ?
#
loop_
_entity_poly.entity_id
_entity_poly.type
_entity_poly.pdbx_seq_one_letter_code
_entity_poly.pdbx_strand_id
1 'polypeptide(L)'
;MELDYTANDTVAFLSSPTFLSSPQYCRICRGHESDTTDPLISACACTGSIGKIHTQCLRRWIKARHIPLYEALACELCKVSYRVVLRRRLVWDRQHACGWASFWHLVLATGLFGALGVIIYLMARLLMAAQDSPADVIPVALLFVGTSAISLVAVYRVLQRWFFVTTVTYVDAATDVTPCPPAFL
;
A
#
# COMPACT_ATOMS: atom_id res chain seq x y z
N MET A 1 48.03 -18.81 53.67
CA MET A 1 48.80 -20.04 53.46
C MET A 1 47.97 -21.11 54.14
N GLU A 2 47.22 -21.97 53.47
CA GLU A 2 47.31 -22.53 52.11
C GLU A 2 46.00 -22.42 51.32
N LEU A 3 46.12 -22.60 50.00
CA LEU A 3 45.06 -22.68 48.99
C LEU A 3 44.59 -24.12 48.87
N ASP A 4 43.28 -24.36 48.72
CA ASP A 4 42.79 -25.59 48.11
C ASP A 4 41.85 -25.26 46.95
N TYR A 5 42.38 -25.49 45.76
CA TYR A 5 41.75 -25.35 44.45
C TYR A 5 41.29 -26.75 44.02
N THR A 6 40.01 -27.05 44.19
CA THR A 6 39.42 -28.27 43.64
C THR A 6 38.87 -27.96 42.26
N ALA A 7 39.72 -28.18 41.26
CA ALA A 7 39.32 -28.29 39.87
C ALA A 7 38.37 -29.48 39.69
N ASN A 8 37.09 -29.21 39.46
CA ASN A 8 36.19 -30.19 38.88
C ASN A 8 35.08 -29.54 38.04
N ASP A 9 35.47 -28.71 37.08
CA ASP A 9 34.61 -28.39 35.94
C ASP A 9 35.10 -29.19 34.75
N THR A 10 34.66 -30.44 34.66
CA THR A 10 34.68 -31.19 33.42
C THR A 10 33.78 -30.47 32.42
N VAL A 11 34.37 -29.54 31.66
CA VAL A 11 33.79 -29.02 30.43
C VAL A 11 33.63 -30.22 29.52
N ALA A 12 32.43 -30.79 29.50
CA ALA A 12 32.03 -31.84 28.59
C ALA A 12 32.10 -31.28 27.17
N PHE A 13 33.30 -31.36 26.58
CA PHE A 13 33.54 -31.31 25.15
C PHE A 13 32.84 -32.51 24.52
N LEU A 14 31.52 -32.41 24.33
CA LEU A 14 30.82 -33.25 23.38
C LEU A 14 31.14 -32.73 21.99
N SER A 15 32.18 -33.31 21.42
CA SER A 15 32.44 -33.34 19.99
C SER A 15 31.21 -33.88 19.25
N SER A 16 30.55 -33.02 18.49
CA SER A 16 29.68 -33.39 17.38
C SER A 16 29.95 -32.39 16.25
N PRO A 17 30.44 -32.81 15.08
CA PRO A 17 30.52 -31.94 13.92
C PRO A 17 29.15 -31.94 13.24
N THR A 18 28.12 -31.49 13.95
CA THR A 18 26.97 -30.94 13.25
C THR A 18 27.36 -29.51 12.90
N PHE A 19 27.26 -29.17 11.62
CA PHE A 19 27.20 -27.77 11.19
C PHE A 19 25.97 -27.14 11.88
N LEU A 20 26.10 -26.81 13.17
CA LEU A 20 25.13 -26.04 13.92
C LEU A 20 25.20 -24.63 13.34
N SER A 21 24.43 -24.41 12.28
CA SER A 21 24.04 -23.08 11.86
C SER A 21 23.51 -22.40 13.11
N SER A 22 24.33 -21.52 13.71
CA SER A 22 23.93 -20.73 14.86
C SER A 22 22.55 -20.15 14.56
N PRO A 23 21.57 -20.26 15.48
CA PRO A 23 20.24 -19.71 15.28
C PRO A 23 20.35 -18.29 14.73
N GLN A 24 19.78 -18.03 13.56
CA GLN A 24 19.87 -16.71 12.96
C GLN A 24 18.83 -15.82 13.63
N TYR A 25 19.27 -14.65 14.06
CA TYR A 25 18.43 -13.68 14.75
C TYR A 25 18.21 -12.45 13.88
N CYS A 26 17.00 -11.90 13.95
CA CYS A 26 16.68 -10.63 13.30
C CYS A 26 17.50 -9.50 13.93
N ARG A 27 18.27 -8.75 13.12
CA ARG A 27 19.08 -7.61 13.59
C ARG A 27 18.28 -6.53 14.34
N ILE A 28 16.99 -6.38 14.02
CA ILE A 28 16.14 -5.30 14.54
C ILE A 28 15.44 -5.71 15.83
N CYS A 29 14.69 -6.82 15.83
CA CYS A 29 13.92 -7.26 17.00
C CYS A 29 14.62 -8.33 17.85
N ARG A 30 15.76 -8.86 17.40
CA ARG A 30 16.50 -9.97 18.05
C ARG A 30 15.70 -11.27 18.19
N GLY A 31 14.55 -11.38 17.51
CA GLY A 31 13.75 -12.61 17.44
C GLY A 31 14.36 -13.67 16.54
N HIS A 32 13.96 -14.92 16.76
CA HIS A 32 14.41 -16.10 16.01
C HIS A 32 13.53 -16.36 14.77
N GLU A 33 14.03 -17.16 13.83
CA GLU A 33 13.37 -17.60 12.59
C GLU A 33 12.09 -18.45 12.79
N SER A 34 11.67 -18.72 14.03
CA SER A 34 10.56 -19.63 14.34
C SER A 34 9.17 -19.11 13.93
N ASP A 35 9.06 -17.88 13.42
CA ASP A 35 7.78 -17.31 13.02
C ASP A 35 7.47 -17.69 11.55
N THR A 36 6.67 -18.73 11.36
CA THR A 36 6.25 -19.21 10.02
C THR A 36 5.49 -18.15 9.22
N THR A 37 5.00 -17.12 9.91
CA THR A 37 4.23 -16.01 9.33
C THR A 37 5.10 -14.84 8.85
N ASP A 38 6.33 -14.69 9.36
CA ASP A 38 7.27 -13.63 8.98
C ASP A 38 8.71 -14.16 8.96
N PRO A 39 9.16 -14.78 7.84
CA PRO A 39 10.46 -15.43 7.78
C PRO A 39 11.64 -14.44 7.84
N LEU A 40 12.79 -14.92 8.33
CA LEU A 40 14.05 -14.18 8.29
C LEU A 40 14.57 -14.10 6.84
N ILE A 41 14.80 -12.89 6.34
CA ILE A 41 15.34 -12.67 5.00
C ILE A 41 16.77 -12.12 5.05
N SER A 42 17.57 -12.43 4.01
CA SER A 42 18.83 -11.74 3.77
C SER A 42 18.56 -10.41 3.06
N ALA A 43 18.33 -9.36 3.83
CA ALA A 43 17.90 -8.07 3.29
C ALA A 43 18.98 -7.39 2.44
N CYS A 44 20.27 -7.61 2.72
CA CYS A 44 21.40 -6.95 2.05
C CYS A 44 22.60 -7.90 1.93
N ALA A 45 23.71 -7.40 1.34
CA ALA A 45 24.95 -8.17 1.18
C ALA A 45 25.79 -8.33 2.46
N CYS A 46 25.29 -7.87 3.62
CA CYS A 46 25.98 -8.05 4.89
C CYS A 46 26.03 -9.55 5.27
N THR A 47 27.18 -10.00 5.74
CA THR A 47 27.42 -11.37 6.20
C THR A 47 26.97 -11.57 7.65
N GLY A 48 26.64 -12.81 8.01
CA GLY A 48 26.22 -13.18 9.37
C GLY A 48 24.82 -12.64 9.75
N SER A 49 24.57 -12.52 11.06
CA SER A 49 23.29 -12.09 11.63
C SER A 49 22.91 -10.64 11.26
N ILE A 50 23.88 -9.81 10.87
CA ILE A 50 23.64 -8.41 10.48
C ILE A 50 22.82 -8.31 9.19
N GLY A 51 22.96 -9.28 8.28
CA GLY A 51 22.20 -9.34 7.04
C GLY A 51 20.78 -9.88 7.21
N LYS A 52 20.45 -10.42 8.38
CA LYS A 52 19.21 -11.18 8.64
C LYS A 52 18.17 -10.33 9.36
N ILE A 53 17.03 -10.12 8.70
CA ILE A 53 15.96 -9.23 9.17
C ILE A 53 14.61 -9.84 8.79
N HIS A 54 13.60 -9.78 9.65
CA HIS A 54 12.22 -10.13 9.27
C HIS A 54 11.65 -9.17 8.22
N THR A 55 10.72 -9.64 7.40
CA THR A 55 10.09 -8.81 6.36
C THR A 55 9.34 -7.61 6.98
N GLN A 56 8.63 -7.83 8.09
CA GLN A 56 7.90 -6.77 8.79
C GLN A 56 8.85 -5.79 9.50
N CYS A 57 9.94 -6.30 10.09
CA CYS A 57 10.95 -5.46 10.73
C CYS A 57 11.64 -4.55 9.71
N LEU A 58 12.03 -5.08 8.54
CA LEU A 58 12.63 -4.30 7.47
C LEU A 58 11.66 -3.23 6.96
N ARG A 59 10.38 -3.58 6.80
CA ARG A 59 9.37 -2.62 6.37
C ARG A 59 9.15 -1.49 7.37
N ARG A 60 9.06 -1.80 8.67
CA ARG A 60 8.96 -0.79 9.73
C ARG A 60 10.20 0.10 9.76
N TRP A 61 11.38 -0.48 9.59
CA TRP A 61 12.65 0.24 9.54
C TRP A 61 12.70 1.26 8.42
N ILE A 62 12.36 0.86 7.19
CA ILE A 62 12.35 1.76 6.03
C ILE A 62 11.34 2.90 6.24
N LYS A 63 10.14 2.60 6.78
CA LYS A 63 9.11 3.62 7.05
C LYS A 63 9.46 4.58 8.19
N ALA A 64 10.19 4.11 9.21
CA ALA A 64 10.56 4.92 10.35
C ALA A 64 11.74 5.88 10.05
N ARG A 65 12.42 5.69 8.92
CA ARG A 65 13.50 6.59 8.50
C ARG A 65 12.92 7.88 7.94
N HIS A 66 13.31 9.02 8.51
CA HIS A 66 12.98 10.36 8.04
C HIS A 66 13.88 10.81 6.88
N ILE A 67 14.08 9.95 5.89
CA ILE A 67 15.03 10.13 4.78
C ILE A 67 14.29 9.80 3.48
N PRO A 68 14.62 10.39 2.32
CA PRO A 68 14.03 10.02 1.04
C PRO A 68 13.98 8.50 0.81
N LEU A 69 12.87 8.00 0.26
CA LEU A 69 12.61 6.56 0.12
C LEU A 69 13.75 5.82 -0.60
N TYR A 70 14.36 6.44 -1.62
CA TYR A 70 15.46 5.85 -2.38
C TYR A 70 16.72 5.59 -1.53
N GLU A 71 17.00 6.43 -0.53
CA GLU A 71 18.12 6.20 0.40
C GLU A 71 17.72 5.25 1.53
N ALA A 72 16.46 5.30 1.97
CA ALA A 72 15.93 4.37 2.97
C ALA A 72 15.90 2.92 2.46
N LEU A 73 15.86 2.72 1.14
CA LEU A 73 15.96 1.42 0.45
C LEU A 73 17.40 0.86 0.39
N ALA A 74 18.40 1.57 0.90
CA ALA A 74 19.78 1.10 0.98
C ALA A 74 20.19 0.75 2.42
N CYS A 75 21.03 -0.28 2.57
CA CYS A 75 21.55 -0.66 3.86
C CYS A 75 22.50 0.40 4.41
N GLU A 76 22.37 0.75 5.70
CA GLU A 76 23.21 1.79 6.30
C GLU A 76 24.69 1.39 6.46
N LEU A 77 25.00 0.09 6.53
CA LEU A 77 26.36 -0.43 6.69
C LEU A 77 27.02 -0.62 5.33
N CYS A 78 26.48 -1.51 4.50
CA CYS A 78 27.10 -1.87 3.23
C CYS A 78 26.69 -0.96 2.06
N LYS A 79 25.74 -0.04 2.26
CA LYS A 79 25.22 0.90 1.23
C LYS A 79 24.60 0.24 -0.01
N VAL A 80 24.52 -1.09 -0.04
CA VAL A 80 23.84 -1.86 -1.08
C VAL A 80 22.33 -1.76 -0.89
N SER A 81 21.59 -1.63 -1.99
CA SER A 81 20.13 -1.67 -2.01
C SER A 81 19.60 -2.96 -1.38
N TYR A 82 18.57 -2.84 -0.54
CA TYR A 82 17.92 -4.01 0.02
C TYR A 82 17.31 -4.88 -1.10
N ARG A 83 17.34 -6.21 -0.93
CA ARG A 83 16.70 -7.19 -1.84
C ARG A 83 15.19 -7.22 -1.61
N VAL A 84 14.52 -6.12 -1.99
CA VAL A 84 13.07 -5.92 -1.80
C VAL A 84 12.41 -5.56 -3.13
N VAL A 85 11.17 -6.00 -3.30
CA VAL A 85 10.31 -5.62 -4.42
C VAL A 85 9.30 -4.61 -3.91
N LEU A 86 9.32 -3.42 -4.52
CA LEU A 86 8.29 -2.40 -4.25
C LEU A 86 7.01 -2.78 -4.99
N ARG A 87 5.98 -3.20 -4.27
CA ARG A 87 4.64 -3.39 -4.83
C ARG A 87 3.73 -2.25 -4.40
N ARG A 88 3.10 -1.58 -5.38
CA ARG A 88 1.93 -0.73 -5.10
C ARG A 88 0.74 -1.64 -4.93
N ARG A 89 0.25 -1.78 -3.70
CA ARG A 89 -1.00 -2.50 -3.43
C ARG A 89 -2.08 -1.47 -3.13
N LEU A 90 -3.18 -1.56 -3.87
CA LEU A 90 -4.39 -0.84 -3.53
C LEU A 90 -4.98 -1.51 -2.31
N VAL A 91 -4.87 -0.86 -1.16
CA VAL A 91 -5.58 -1.29 0.03
C VAL A 91 -6.94 -0.63 -0.06
N TRP A 92 -7.94 -1.42 -0.45
CA TRP A 92 -9.34 -1.03 -0.31
C TRP A 92 -9.71 -1.08 1.16
N ASP A 93 -9.25 -0.11 1.94
CA ASP A 93 -9.72 0.08 3.30
C ASP A 93 -11.03 0.86 3.27
N ARG A 94 -12.11 0.20 3.72
CA ARG A 94 -13.48 0.72 3.71
C ARG A 94 -13.61 2.01 4.52
N GLN A 95 -12.75 2.21 5.52
CA GLN A 95 -12.72 3.42 6.35
C GLN A 95 -12.17 4.65 5.60
N HIS A 96 -11.29 4.44 4.60
CA HIS A 96 -10.70 5.50 3.77
C HIS A 96 -11.47 5.71 2.45
N ALA A 97 -12.26 4.72 2.02
CA ALA A 97 -13.18 4.84 0.88
C ALA A 97 -14.39 5.74 1.19
N CYS A 98 -14.88 5.72 2.44
CA CYS A 98 -16.01 6.52 2.91
C CYS A 98 -15.59 7.66 3.84
N GLY A 99 -14.48 8.35 3.54
CA GLY A 99 -14.21 9.63 4.20
C GLY A 99 -15.36 10.61 3.93
N TRP A 100 -15.82 11.34 4.93
CA TRP A 100 -16.91 12.33 4.81
C TRP A 100 -16.68 13.34 3.66
N ALA A 101 -15.42 13.57 3.26
CA ALA A 101 -15.06 14.34 2.09
C ALA A 101 -15.60 13.76 0.76
N SER A 102 -15.48 12.43 0.56
CA SER A 102 -15.99 11.76 -0.64
C SER A 102 -17.52 11.76 -0.70
N PHE A 103 -18.17 11.70 0.47
CA PHE A 103 -19.62 11.82 0.59
C PHE A 103 -20.11 13.20 0.15
N TRP A 104 -19.46 14.28 0.60
CA TRP A 104 -19.81 15.64 0.20
C TRP A 104 -19.70 15.87 -1.32
N HIS A 105 -18.68 15.30 -1.96
CA HIS A 105 -18.50 15.41 -3.40
C HIS A 105 -19.57 14.64 -4.20
N LEU A 106 -19.96 13.44 -3.74
CA LEU A 106 -21.03 12.67 -4.37
C LEU A 106 -22.39 13.35 -4.23
N VAL A 107 -22.67 13.92 -3.04
CA VAL A 107 -23.91 14.68 -2.78
C VAL A 107 -23.96 15.94 -3.66
N LEU A 108 -22.86 16.68 -3.76
CA LEU A 108 -22.78 17.88 -4.60
C LEU A 108 -22.98 17.55 -6.09
N ALA A 109 -22.36 16.48 -6.58
CA ALA A 109 -22.51 16.04 -7.97
C ALA A 109 -23.95 15.58 -8.29
N THR A 110 -24.55 14.82 -7.38
CA THR A 110 -25.94 14.35 -7.51
C THR A 110 -26.93 15.51 -7.46
N GLY A 111 -26.70 16.49 -6.58
CA GLY A 111 -27.51 17.70 -6.47
C GLY A 111 -27.45 18.58 -7.73
N LEU A 112 -26.26 18.76 -8.30
CA LEU A 112 -26.08 19.55 -9.52
C LEU A 112 -26.79 18.89 -10.73
N PHE A 113 -26.69 17.57 -10.84
CA PHE A 113 -27.36 16.80 -11.89
C PHE A 113 -28.89 16.84 -11.76
N GLY A 114 -29.40 16.71 -10.53
CA GLY A 114 -30.82 16.85 -10.25
C GLY A 114 -31.36 18.24 -10.59
N ALA A 115 -30.65 19.31 -10.22
CA ALA A 115 -31.04 20.68 -10.53
C ALA A 115 -31.09 20.95 -12.04
N LEU A 116 -30.10 20.47 -12.80
CA LEU A 116 -30.10 20.54 -14.26
C LEU A 116 -31.27 19.78 -14.87
N GLY A 117 -31.58 18.57 -14.37
CA GLY A 117 -32.74 17.79 -14.82
C GLY A 117 -34.07 18.50 -14.57
N VAL A 118 -34.23 19.17 -13.43
CA VAL A 118 -35.43 19.95 -13.10
C VAL A 118 -35.57 21.17 -14.02
N ILE A 119 -34.48 21.90 -14.27
CA ILE A 119 -34.48 23.04 -15.20
C ILE A 119 -34.84 22.58 -16.62
N ILE A 120 -34.29 21.45 -17.07
CA ILE A 120 -34.60 20.85 -18.38
C ILE A 120 -36.07 20.41 -18.45
N TYR A 121 -36.61 19.78 -17.40
CA TYR A 121 -38.02 19.38 -17.35
C TYR A 121 -38.96 20.59 -17.41
N LEU A 122 -38.65 21.66 -16.68
CA LEU A 122 -39.44 22.90 -16.70
C LEU A 122 -39.37 23.59 -18.07
N MET A 123 -38.19 23.62 -18.69
CA MET A 123 -38.01 24.16 -20.04
C MET A 123 -38.75 23.32 -21.09
N ALA A 124 -38.70 21.98 -21.00
CA ALA A 124 -39.43 21.08 -21.89
C ALA A 124 -40.95 21.21 -21.72
N ARG A 125 -41.44 21.44 -20.50
CA ARG A 125 -42.85 21.72 -20.22
C ARG A 125 -43.29 23.07 -20.80
N LEU A 126 -42.43 24.09 -20.75
CA LEU A 126 -42.65 25.40 -21.39
C LEU A 126 -42.63 25.29 -22.92
N LEU A 127 -41.73 24.48 -23.48
CA LEU A 127 -41.65 24.21 -24.92
C LEU A 127 -42.82 23.37 -25.43
N MET A 128 -43.29 22.37 -24.68
CA MET A 128 -44.52 21.64 -25.07
C MET A 128 -45.79 22.49 -24.92
N ALA A 129 -45.75 23.53 -24.10
CA ALA A 129 -46.78 24.57 -24.12
C ALA A 129 -46.63 25.54 -25.31
N ALA A 130 -45.46 25.55 -25.98
CA ALA A 130 -45.10 26.38 -27.14
C ALA A 130 -44.87 25.49 -28.39
N GLN A 131 -45.98 25.05 -28.97
CA GLN A 131 -46.17 23.91 -29.88
C GLN A 131 -45.31 23.76 -31.18
N ASP A 132 -44.39 24.63 -31.60
CA ASP A 132 -44.10 24.72 -33.06
C ASP A 132 -42.76 24.24 -33.65
N SER A 133 -41.75 23.74 -32.92
CA SER A 133 -40.54 23.29 -33.63
C SER A 133 -39.66 22.20 -32.97
N PRO A 134 -39.32 21.10 -33.68
CA PRO A 134 -38.38 20.08 -33.21
C PRO A 134 -36.91 20.52 -33.30
N ALA A 135 -36.62 21.73 -33.81
CA ALA A 135 -35.27 22.27 -33.82
C ALA A 135 -34.80 22.72 -32.42
N ASP A 136 -35.73 23.05 -31.53
CA ASP A 136 -35.44 23.61 -30.20
C ASP A 136 -35.03 22.54 -29.16
N VAL A 137 -35.29 21.25 -29.42
CA VAL A 137 -34.92 20.15 -28.51
C VAL A 137 -33.46 19.70 -28.63
N ILE A 138 -32.85 19.92 -29.80
CA ILE A 138 -31.45 19.55 -30.09
C ILE A 138 -30.45 20.28 -29.17
N PRO A 139 -30.49 21.61 -28.99
CA PRO A 139 -29.55 22.30 -28.10
C PRO A 139 -29.69 21.87 -26.63
N VAL A 140 -30.91 21.53 -26.19
CA VAL A 140 -31.16 21.07 -24.81
C VAL A 140 -30.54 19.69 -24.56
N ALA A 141 -30.67 18.79 -25.53
CA ALA A 141 -30.03 17.47 -25.46
C ALA A 141 -28.49 17.58 -25.41
N LEU A 142 -27.90 18.51 -26.17
CA LEU A 142 -26.44 18.74 -26.15
C LEU A 142 -25.96 19.29 -24.80
N LEU A 143 -26.73 20.18 -24.15
CA LEU A 143 -26.41 20.68 -22.81
C LEU A 143 -26.48 19.57 -21.74
N PHE A 144 -27.43 18.64 -21.87
CA PHE A 144 -27.52 17.48 -20.99
C PHE A 144 -26.31 16.55 -21.14
N VAL A 145 -25.92 16.25 -22.38
CA VAL A 145 -24.74 15.42 -22.65
C VAL A 145 -23.46 16.11 -22.14
N GLY A 146 -23.33 17.42 -22.34
CA GLY A 146 -22.20 18.20 -21.87
C GLY A 146 -22.07 18.23 -20.34
N THR A 147 -23.17 18.46 -19.62
CA THR A 147 -23.17 18.48 -18.15
C THR A 147 -22.94 17.09 -17.55
N SER A 148 -23.48 16.04 -18.16
CA SER A 148 -23.19 14.65 -17.80
C SER A 148 -21.71 14.32 -17.98
N ALA A 149 -21.10 14.73 -19.11
CA ALA A 149 -19.68 14.54 -19.37
C ALA A 149 -18.80 15.30 -18.37
N ILE A 150 -19.13 16.56 -18.04
CA ILE A 150 -18.38 17.35 -17.05
C ILE A 150 -18.48 16.70 -15.66
N SER A 151 -19.66 16.23 -15.26
CA SER A 151 -19.86 15.54 -13.98
C SER A 151 -19.06 14.23 -13.92
N LEU A 152 -19.04 13.46 -15.01
CA LEU A 152 -18.25 12.23 -15.12
C LEU A 152 -16.73 12.50 -15.06
N VAL A 153 -16.26 13.58 -15.69
CA VAL A 153 -14.86 14.01 -15.60
C VAL A 153 -14.51 14.47 -14.18
N ALA A 154 -15.41 15.19 -13.50
CA ALA A 154 -15.21 15.59 -12.11
C ALA A 154 -15.10 14.36 -11.18
N VAL A 155 -16.01 13.40 -11.33
CA VAL A 155 -15.97 12.12 -10.61
C VAL A 155 -14.68 11.37 -10.92
N TYR A 156 -14.29 11.27 -12.19
CA TYR A 156 -13.05 10.60 -12.59
C TYR A 156 -11.80 11.25 -11.97
N ARG A 157 -11.72 12.59 -11.93
CA ARG A 157 -10.61 13.32 -11.28
C ARG A 157 -10.57 13.09 -9.77
N VAL A 158 -11.74 13.05 -9.12
CA VAL A 158 -11.86 12.72 -7.69
C VAL A 158 -11.41 11.28 -7.44
N LEU A 159 -11.81 10.33 -8.29
CA LEU A 159 -11.36 8.94 -8.22
C LEU A 159 -9.85 8.81 -8.44
N GLN A 160 -9.26 9.54 -9.40
CA GLN A 160 -7.81 9.57 -9.61
C GLN A 160 -7.07 10.09 -8.38
N ARG A 161 -7.54 11.20 -7.78
CA ARG A 161 -6.94 11.76 -6.58
C ARG A 161 -7.07 10.80 -5.40
N TRP A 162 -8.24 10.19 -5.24
CA TRP A 162 -8.48 9.19 -4.20
C TRP A 162 -7.59 7.97 -4.39
N PHE A 163 -7.47 7.46 -5.61
CA PHE A 163 -6.57 6.35 -5.95
C PHE A 163 -5.11 6.67 -5.60
N PHE A 164 -4.64 7.88 -5.91
CA PHE A 164 -3.28 8.29 -5.55
C PHE A 164 -3.06 8.30 -4.03
N VAL A 165 -4.01 8.84 -3.27
CA VAL A 165 -3.93 8.93 -1.80
C VAL A 165 -4.06 7.55 -1.14
N THR A 166 -4.82 6.62 -1.72
CA THR A 166 -5.00 5.27 -1.18
C THR A 166 -3.93 4.28 -1.63
N THR A 167 -3.08 4.64 -2.60
CA THR A 167 -1.93 3.80 -2.97
C THR A 167 -0.85 3.84 -1.88
N VAL A 168 -0.80 2.79 -1.07
CA VAL A 168 0.31 2.57 -0.14
C VAL A 168 1.38 1.74 -0.85
N THR A 169 2.64 2.19 -0.81
CA THR A 169 3.78 1.39 -1.28
C THR A 169 4.11 0.32 -0.24
N TYR A 170 3.92 -0.94 -0.60
CA TYR A 170 4.35 -2.10 0.19
C TYR A 170 5.77 -2.47 -0.24
N VAL A 171 6.62 -2.76 0.74
CA VAL A 171 7.98 -3.26 0.53
C VAL A 171 7.91 -4.74 0.85
N ASP A 172 7.90 -5.58 -0.19
CA ASP A 172 7.88 -7.03 -0.04
C ASP A 172 9.31 -7.56 -0.16
N ALA A 173 9.65 -8.59 0.61
CA ALA A 173 10.96 -9.25 0.48
C ALA A 173 11.04 -10.00 -0.86
N ALA A 174 12.19 -9.97 -1.52
CA ALA A 174 12.47 -10.83 -2.66
C ALA A 174 12.80 -12.27 -2.18
N THR A 175 11.89 -12.88 -1.43
CA THR A 175 11.90 -14.33 -1.22
C THR A 175 10.98 -14.93 -2.27
N ASP A 176 11.51 -15.88 -3.02
CA ASP A 176 10.92 -16.55 -4.18
C ASP A 176 9.40 -16.40 -4.29
N VAL A 177 9.02 -15.57 -5.26
CA VAL A 177 7.66 -15.28 -5.65
C VAL A 177 7.00 -16.59 -6.06
N THR A 178 6.20 -17.19 -5.17
CA THR A 178 5.02 -17.88 -5.67
C THR A 178 4.15 -16.82 -6.34
N PRO A 179 3.82 -16.96 -7.63
CA PRO A 179 2.94 -16.02 -8.30
C PRO A 179 1.55 -16.18 -7.67
N CYS A 180 1.20 -15.28 -6.76
CA CYS A 180 -0.19 -15.13 -6.37
C CYS A 180 -0.97 -14.74 -7.63
N PRO A 181 -2.00 -15.51 -8.03
CA PRO A 181 -2.76 -15.23 -9.22
C PRO A 181 -3.40 -13.84 -9.11
N PRO A 182 -3.53 -13.10 -10.22
CA PRO A 182 -4.19 -11.81 -10.19
C PRO A 182 -5.65 -12.02 -9.77
N ALA A 183 -6.01 -11.47 -8.61
CA ALA A 183 -7.41 -11.33 -8.21
C ALA A 183 -8.05 -10.25 -9.10
N PHE A 184 -8.50 -10.66 -10.27
CA PHE A 184 -9.55 -9.99 -11.04
C PHE A 184 -10.80 -10.86 -10.94
N LEU A 185 -11.83 -10.33 -10.29
CA LEU A 185 -13.21 -10.28 -10.73
C LEU A 185 -13.96 -9.30 -9.82
#